data_AF-A0A9E3TFW3-F1
#
_entry.id   AF-A0A9E3TFW3-F1
#
_cell.length_a   1.000
_cell.length_b   1.000
_cell.length_c   1.000
_cell.angle_alpha   90.00
_cell.angle_beta   90.00
_cell.angle_gamma   90.00
#
_symmetry.space_group_name_H-M   'P 1'
#
loop_
_entity.id
_entity.type
_entity.pdbx_description
1 polymer ?
#
loop_
_entity_poly.entity_id
_entity_poly.type
_entity_poly.pdbx_seq_one_letter_code
_entity_poly.pdbx_strand_id
1 'polypeptide(L)'
;MSPKQGFHGRPIAPRLLALAFAFVALQPALADIEECGSREFRREFLVGSPMEPAEGARCGMTSPSPRLVKAGDRVLPCLAGIVEGTGAKFLECRKEPRLCQNWAMGAIAASGTPRAVAFLMFLAGSTADADQLIGAAGSLANMHVRQAIPILRARLDSGDDRVRADLVMSLGILQARDYTPELVTTTLGLKPEDFYRAIHGFRFLGDPSVVPALRKYVDAMPASDMRNLLMGQVNDIGVVANFQAGIEQKNGGFRPWSESFLRAAIDEGVRAGSSAPIVGEAYYELGDMCRRDGRLDEAGTLFARAEEVWRKSLPLGDGKHVDLEIVRALVRDAGGTDPALADKFAYFARLLHAARPERRNEIESRFPELRETFERYTVYCRTNKLVACQQDLDRLLSDPKSGATDLPSVKSGGHAR
;
A
#
# COMPACT_ATOMS: atom_id res chain seq x y z
N MET A 1 -48.15 46.83 51.19
CA MET A 1 -48.46 47.20 49.80
C MET A 1 -47.66 46.29 48.87
N SER A 2 -48.34 45.47 48.07
CA SER A 2 -47.74 44.74 46.92
C SER A 2 -47.35 45.73 45.80
N PRO A 3 -46.49 45.38 44.82
CA PRO A 3 -46.79 44.42 43.74
C PRO A 3 -45.64 43.41 43.46
N LYS A 4 -45.92 42.11 43.26
CA LYS A 4 -46.25 41.40 41.99
C LYS A 4 -45.18 41.52 40.88
N GLN A 5 -44.41 40.45 40.67
CA GLN A 5 -43.98 40.00 39.35
C GLN A 5 -44.20 38.48 39.23
N GLY A 6 -44.97 38.09 38.20
CA GLY A 6 -45.38 36.71 37.94
C GLY A 6 -44.42 36.00 36.99
N PHE A 7 -44.09 34.75 37.32
CA PHE A 7 -43.47 33.81 36.39
C PHE A 7 -44.55 32.98 35.70
N HIS A 8 -44.64 33.10 34.38
CA HIS A 8 -45.43 32.22 33.53
C HIS A 8 -44.68 30.91 33.31
N GLY A 9 -45.19 29.81 33.88
CA GLY A 9 -44.80 28.45 33.50
C GLY A 9 -45.40 28.08 32.15
N ARG A 10 -44.56 27.75 31.18
CA ARG A 10 -44.98 27.05 29.96
C ARG A 10 -44.93 25.53 30.20
N PRO A 11 -45.96 24.76 29.83
CA PRO A 11 -45.92 23.31 29.91
C PRO A 11 -44.97 22.75 28.84
N ILE A 12 -43.96 21.99 29.28
CA ILE A 12 -43.09 21.20 28.39
C ILE A 12 -43.91 20.02 27.87
N ALA A 13 -44.06 19.94 26.55
CA ALA A 13 -44.83 18.91 25.86
C ALA A 13 -44.14 17.51 25.96
N PRO A 14 -44.90 16.41 26.12
CA PRO A 14 -44.37 15.07 26.38
C PRO A 14 -43.88 14.31 25.11
N ARG A 15 -43.36 14.99 24.10
CA ARG A 15 -42.99 14.37 22.80
C ARG A 15 -41.51 14.11 22.57
N LEU A 16 -40.62 14.45 23.52
CA LEU A 16 -39.17 14.21 23.39
C LEU A 16 -38.67 12.91 24.07
N LEU A 17 -39.51 12.21 24.84
CA LEU A 17 -39.13 10.97 25.54
C LEU A 17 -39.28 9.69 24.69
N ALA A 18 -40.02 9.73 23.58
CA ALA A 18 -40.22 8.56 22.72
C ALA A 18 -39.07 8.31 21.71
N LEU A 19 -38.24 9.31 21.42
CA LEU A 19 -37.08 9.18 20.51
C LEU A 19 -35.80 8.72 21.23
N ALA A 20 -35.72 8.87 22.56
CA ALA A 20 -34.59 8.36 23.35
C ALA A 20 -34.66 6.83 23.57
N PHE A 21 -35.86 6.24 23.59
CA PHE A 21 -36.03 4.79 23.75
C PHE A 21 -35.83 3.97 22.46
N ALA A 22 -35.96 4.59 21.28
CA ALA A 22 -35.73 3.91 20.00
C ALA A 22 -34.23 3.70 19.68
N PHE A 23 -33.32 4.45 20.30
CA PHE A 23 -31.87 4.25 20.15
C PHE A 23 -31.30 3.13 21.03
N VAL A 24 -32.02 2.71 22.07
CA VAL A 24 -31.58 1.64 23.00
C VAL A 24 -31.92 0.24 22.46
N ALA A 25 -32.87 0.10 21.55
CA ALA A 25 -33.32 -1.20 21.04
C ALA A 25 -32.55 -1.73 19.81
N LEU A 26 -31.56 -0.99 19.28
CA LEU A 26 -30.82 -1.34 18.06
C LEU A 26 -29.38 -1.84 18.30
N GLN A 27 -28.97 -2.07 19.56
CA GLN A 27 -27.66 -2.68 19.86
C GLN A 27 -27.60 -4.20 20.14
N PRO A 28 -28.63 -5.05 20.00
CA PRO A 28 -28.52 -6.45 20.43
C PRO A 28 -27.63 -7.32 19.52
N ALA A 29 -27.23 -6.87 18.33
CA ALA A 29 -26.46 -7.71 17.39
C ALA A 29 -24.94 -7.77 17.66
N LEU A 30 -24.41 -6.94 18.57
CA LEU A 30 -22.97 -6.90 18.85
C LEU A 30 -22.58 -7.48 20.22
N ALA A 31 -23.53 -7.72 21.13
CA ALA A 31 -23.26 -8.26 22.45
C ALA A 31 -22.83 -9.74 22.42
N ASP A 32 -23.31 -10.51 21.43
CA ASP A 32 -23.06 -11.96 21.38
C ASP A 32 -21.68 -12.33 20.84
N ILE A 33 -20.91 -11.43 20.22
CA ILE A 33 -19.58 -11.79 19.67
C ILE A 33 -18.47 -11.86 20.74
N GLU A 34 -18.77 -11.42 21.97
CA GLU A 34 -17.79 -11.20 23.03
C GLU A 34 -17.47 -12.49 23.82
N GLU A 35 -18.36 -13.47 23.81
CA GLU A 35 -18.14 -14.74 24.50
C GLU A 35 -17.38 -15.72 23.59
N CYS A 36 -16.19 -16.15 24.03
CA CYS A 36 -15.37 -17.10 23.29
C CYS A 36 -16.10 -18.45 23.15
N GLY A 37 -16.58 -18.73 21.93
CA GLY A 37 -17.40 -19.90 21.65
C GLY A 37 -18.88 -19.60 21.40
N SER A 38 -19.28 -18.33 21.45
CA SER A 38 -20.59 -17.92 20.94
C SER A 38 -20.75 -18.31 19.48
N ARG A 39 -22.02 -18.51 19.08
CA ARG A 39 -22.35 -18.89 17.71
C ARG A 39 -21.91 -17.80 16.73
N GLU A 40 -22.02 -16.55 17.13
CA GLU A 40 -21.65 -15.36 16.37
C GLU A 40 -20.14 -15.27 16.19
N PHE A 41 -19.34 -15.41 17.26
CA PHE A 41 -17.88 -15.44 17.14
C PHE A 41 -17.44 -16.59 16.24
N ARG A 42 -17.97 -17.80 16.47
CA ARG A 42 -17.63 -18.98 15.66
C ARG A 42 -18.00 -18.79 14.19
N ARG A 43 -19.16 -18.19 13.90
CA ARG A 43 -19.58 -17.87 12.54
C ARG A 43 -18.61 -16.91 11.86
N GLU A 44 -18.30 -15.79 12.51
CA GLU A 44 -17.42 -14.79 11.93
C GLU A 44 -15.96 -15.28 11.83
N PHE A 45 -15.54 -16.13 12.77
CA PHE A 45 -14.29 -16.89 12.70
C PHE A 45 -14.25 -17.75 11.45
N LEU A 46 -15.26 -18.62 11.23
CA LEU A 46 -15.30 -19.49 10.06
C LEU A 46 -15.40 -18.72 8.73
N VAL A 47 -16.13 -17.60 8.70
CA VAL A 47 -16.23 -16.73 7.51
C VAL A 47 -14.88 -16.10 7.15
N GLY A 48 -14.12 -15.67 8.16
CA GLY A 48 -12.84 -14.98 7.95
C GLY A 48 -11.60 -15.88 7.97
N SER A 49 -11.72 -17.12 8.44
CA SER A 49 -10.60 -18.04 8.60
C SER A 49 -10.35 -18.85 7.32
N PRO A 50 -9.09 -19.23 7.05
CA PRO A 50 -8.76 -20.13 5.94
C PRO A 50 -9.16 -21.59 6.21
N MET A 51 -9.82 -21.87 7.33
CA MET A 51 -10.20 -23.22 7.72
C MET A 51 -11.43 -23.65 6.92
N GLU A 52 -11.30 -24.72 6.13
CA GLU A 52 -12.47 -25.31 5.48
C GLU A 52 -13.51 -25.71 6.55
N PRO A 53 -14.82 -25.40 6.38
CA PRO A 53 -15.84 -26.25 6.99
C PRO A 53 -15.58 -27.66 6.44
N ALA A 54 -15.65 -28.70 7.28
CA ALA A 54 -15.00 -30.02 7.14
C ALA A 54 -15.06 -30.79 5.79
N GLU A 55 -15.66 -30.26 4.73
CA GLU A 55 -15.75 -30.82 3.38
C GLU A 55 -15.52 -29.73 2.29
N GLY A 56 -14.28 -29.52 1.85
CA GLY A 56 -13.96 -29.21 0.46
C GLY A 56 -13.49 -27.80 0.09
N ALA A 57 -12.28 -27.78 -0.49
CA ALA A 57 -11.60 -26.80 -1.35
C ALA A 57 -10.76 -25.68 -0.68
N ARG A 58 -9.44 -25.80 -0.90
CA ARG A 58 -8.38 -24.88 -0.49
C ARG A 58 -8.61 -23.48 -1.05
N CYS A 59 -8.86 -22.51 -0.17
CA CYS A 59 -8.82 -21.09 -0.50
C CYS A 59 -7.63 -20.42 0.21
N GLY A 60 -6.95 -19.51 -0.49
CA GLY A 60 -5.82 -18.74 0.03
C GLY A 60 -6.19 -17.93 1.29
N MET A 61 -5.19 -17.44 2.00
CA MET A 61 -5.36 -16.67 3.25
C MET A 61 -6.50 -15.65 3.10
N THR A 62 -7.63 -15.93 3.73
CA THR A 62 -8.81 -15.06 3.74
C THR A 62 -8.57 -13.93 4.73
N SER A 63 -8.99 -12.72 4.36
CA SER A 63 -8.95 -11.57 5.26
C SER A 63 -9.88 -11.81 6.46
N PRO A 64 -9.50 -11.42 7.69
CA PRO A 64 -10.38 -11.51 8.85
C PRO A 64 -11.75 -10.87 8.59
N SER A 65 -12.83 -11.44 9.14
CA SER A 65 -14.17 -10.86 8.97
C SER A 65 -14.17 -9.39 9.41
N PRO A 66 -14.72 -8.46 8.61
CA PRO A 66 -14.84 -7.06 9.00
C PRO A 66 -15.58 -6.86 10.32
N ARG A 67 -16.47 -7.78 10.70
CA ARG A 67 -17.18 -7.74 11.99
C ARG A 67 -16.28 -8.09 13.16
N LEU A 68 -15.39 -9.08 13.01
CA LEU A 68 -14.37 -9.39 14.02
C LEU A 68 -13.40 -8.22 14.18
N VAL A 69 -12.93 -7.66 13.07
CA VAL A 69 -12.06 -6.48 13.07
C VAL A 69 -12.72 -5.31 13.81
N LYS A 70 -13.99 -5.02 13.50
CA LYS A 70 -14.77 -3.96 14.15
C LYS A 70 -15.07 -4.23 15.63
N ALA A 71 -15.09 -5.51 16.05
CA ALA A 71 -15.28 -5.85 17.45
C ALA A 71 -14.08 -5.44 18.32
N GLY A 72 -12.88 -5.37 17.73
CA GLY A 72 -11.69 -4.80 18.36
C GLY A 72 -11.27 -5.53 19.64
N ASP A 73 -11.04 -4.78 20.71
CA ASP A 73 -10.59 -5.30 22.00
C ASP A 73 -11.53 -6.34 22.63
N ARG A 74 -12.79 -6.36 22.21
CA ARG A 74 -13.80 -7.27 22.77
C ARG A 74 -13.55 -8.73 22.42
N VAL A 75 -12.99 -8.99 21.23
CA VAL A 75 -12.67 -10.34 20.78
C VAL A 75 -11.21 -10.72 21.05
N LEU A 76 -10.40 -9.77 21.54
CA LEU A 76 -8.98 -9.98 21.78
C LEU A 76 -8.69 -11.14 22.75
N PRO A 77 -9.41 -11.33 23.88
CA PRO A 77 -9.17 -12.48 24.75
C PRO A 77 -9.35 -13.83 24.04
N CYS A 78 -10.33 -13.92 23.13
CA CYS A 78 -10.59 -15.14 22.36
C CYS A 78 -9.49 -15.40 21.34
N LEU A 79 -9.08 -14.36 20.60
CA LEU A 79 -8.00 -14.47 19.62
C LEU A 79 -6.66 -14.77 20.30
N ALA A 80 -6.35 -14.12 21.43
CA ALA A 80 -5.16 -14.39 22.24
C ALA A 80 -5.14 -15.85 22.72
N GLY A 81 -6.29 -16.37 23.19
CA GLY A 81 -6.39 -17.78 23.56
C GLY A 81 -6.11 -18.74 22.38
N ILE A 82 -6.53 -18.40 21.16
CA ILE A 82 -6.17 -19.18 19.97
C ILE A 82 -4.65 -19.14 19.72
N VAL A 83 -4.03 -17.96 19.82
CA VAL A 83 -2.57 -17.80 19.66
C VAL A 83 -1.80 -18.63 20.70
N GLU A 84 -2.22 -18.60 21.95
CA GLU A 84 -1.63 -19.36 23.06
C GLU A 84 -1.93 -20.86 23.03
N GLY A 85 -2.76 -21.33 22.08
CA GLY A 85 -3.16 -22.73 21.96
C GLY A 85 -4.24 -23.17 22.95
N THR A 86 -4.76 -22.28 23.79
CA THR A 86 -5.93 -22.55 24.65
C THR A 86 -7.25 -22.56 23.85
N GLY A 87 -7.21 -22.10 22.60
CA GLY A 87 -8.28 -22.17 21.61
C GLY A 87 -8.67 -23.59 21.14
N ALA A 88 -8.14 -24.66 21.74
CA ALA A 88 -8.46 -26.06 21.43
C ALA A 88 -9.96 -26.44 21.57
N LYS A 89 -10.82 -25.48 21.96
CA LYS A 89 -12.29 -25.57 21.90
C LYS A 89 -12.82 -25.57 20.46
N PHE A 90 -12.09 -25.01 19.49
CA PHE A 90 -12.45 -25.07 18.08
C PHE A 90 -11.87 -26.35 17.46
N LEU A 91 -12.75 -27.24 16.99
CA LEU A 91 -12.39 -28.50 16.35
C LEU A 91 -11.50 -28.27 15.13
N GLU A 92 -11.73 -27.16 14.44
CA GLU A 92 -11.00 -26.71 13.26
C GLU A 92 -9.53 -26.46 13.62
N CYS A 93 -9.25 -25.74 14.72
CA CYS A 93 -7.88 -25.45 15.16
C CYS A 93 -7.11 -26.66 15.68
N ARG A 94 -7.78 -27.78 15.99
CA ARG A 94 -7.07 -29.02 16.33
C ARG A 94 -6.40 -29.67 15.12
N LYS A 95 -6.97 -29.49 13.92
CA LYS A 95 -6.41 -30.07 12.69
C LYS A 95 -5.16 -29.30 12.25
N GLU A 96 -5.23 -27.97 12.30
CA GLU A 96 -4.16 -27.09 11.83
C GLU A 96 -3.88 -25.96 12.84
N PRO A 97 -3.24 -26.28 13.99
CA PRO A 97 -3.04 -25.32 15.08
C PRO A 97 -2.23 -24.10 14.65
N ARG A 98 -1.17 -24.32 13.87
CA ARG A 98 -0.30 -23.24 13.35
C ARG A 98 -1.06 -22.26 12.46
N LEU A 99 -1.92 -22.78 11.58
CA LEU A 99 -2.70 -21.94 10.68
C LEU A 99 -3.70 -21.09 11.47
N CYS A 100 -4.35 -21.67 12.48
CA CYS A 100 -5.22 -20.93 13.39
C CYS A 100 -4.48 -19.84 14.17
N GLN A 101 -3.30 -20.14 14.70
CA GLN A 101 -2.48 -19.17 15.44
C GLN A 101 -2.08 -17.99 14.54
N ASN A 102 -1.57 -18.27 13.34
CA ASN A 102 -1.19 -17.24 12.37
C ASN A 102 -2.37 -16.38 11.93
N TRP A 103 -3.52 -17.00 11.66
CA TRP A 103 -4.74 -16.27 11.34
C TRP A 103 -5.19 -15.39 12.51
N ALA A 104 -5.16 -15.91 13.75
CA ALA A 104 -5.57 -15.15 14.92
C ALA A 104 -4.66 -13.93 15.16
N MET A 105 -3.34 -14.07 14.97
CA MET A 105 -2.41 -12.93 14.99
C MET A 105 -2.76 -11.89 13.91
N GLY A 106 -3.07 -12.34 12.68
CA GLY A 106 -3.53 -11.46 11.61
C GLY A 106 -4.84 -10.72 11.94
N ALA A 107 -5.80 -11.40 12.58
CA ALA A 107 -7.05 -10.79 13.03
C ALA A 107 -6.82 -9.77 14.17
N ILE A 108 -5.93 -10.08 15.12
CA ILE A 108 -5.50 -9.14 16.16
C ILE A 108 -4.86 -7.92 15.51
N ALA A 109 -3.96 -8.11 14.55
CA ALA A 109 -3.29 -7.02 13.84
C ALA A 109 -4.29 -6.14 13.06
N ALA A 110 -5.22 -6.76 12.35
CA ALA A 110 -6.25 -6.07 11.58
C ALA A 110 -7.17 -5.20 12.45
N SER A 111 -7.37 -5.56 13.73
CA SER A 111 -8.12 -4.74 14.67
C SER A 111 -7.46 -3.38 14.97
N GLY A 112 -6.12 -3.32 14.90
CA GLY A 112 -5.33 -2.11 15.07
C GLY A 112 -5.48 -1.40 16.42
N THR A 113 -6.09 -2.04 17.43
CA THR A 113 -6.33 -1.39 18.72
C THR A 113 -5.04 -1.28 19.55
N PRO A 114 -4.94 -0.30 20.47
CA PRO A 114 -3.77 -0.19 21.34
C PRO A 114 -3.49 -1.46 22.16
N ARG A 115 -4.55 -2.16 22.59
CA ARG A 115 -4.41 -3.41 23.36
C ARG A 115 -3.94 -4.57 22.47
N ALA A 116 -4.39 -4.64 21.22
CA ALA A 116 -3.91 -5.61 20.25
C ALA A 116 -2.41 -5.41 19.95
N VAL A 117 -1.98 -4.16 19.75
CA VAL A 117 -0.56 -3.81 19.57
C VAL A 117 0.25 -4.21 20.80
N ALA A 118 -0.22 -3.86 22.01
CA ALA A 118 0.45 -4.22 23.25
C ALA A 118 0.58 -5.74 23.44
N PHE A 119 -0.47 -6.51 23.11
CA PHE A 119 -0.43 -7.97 23.12
C PHE A 119 0.64 -8.52 22.15
N LEU A 120 0.68 -8.04 20.91
CA LEU A 120 1.65 -8.50 19.92
C LEU A 120 3.09 -8.12 20.30
N MET A 121 3.32 -6.92 20.85
CA MET A 121 4.62 -6.51 21.37
C MET A 121 5.07 -7.41 22.54
N PHE A 122 4.16 -7.70 23.48
CA PHE A 122 4.44 -8.61 24.59
C PHE A 122 4.78 -10.02 24.07
N LEU A 123 3.99 -10.55 23.14
CA LEU A 123 4.19 -11.86 22.56
C LEU A 123 5.55 -11.95 21.85
N ALA A 124 5.89 -10.98 21.00
CA ALA A 124 7.17 -10.92 20.29
C ALA A 124 8.37 -10.84 21.25
N GLY A 125 8.22 -10.18 22.40
CA GLY A 125 9.29 -10.05 23.39
C GLY A 125 9.45 -11.24 24.33
N SER A 126 8.41 -12.06 24.50
CA SER A 126 8.38 -13.09 25.57
C SER A 126 8.28 -14.52 25.06
N THR A 127 7.79 -14.76 23.85
CA THR A 127 7.61 -16.13 23.36
C THR A 127 8.94 -16.81 23.00
N ALA A 128 9.03 -18.09 23.37
CA ALA A 128 10.08 -19.01 22.92
C ALA A 128 9.64 -19.80 21.67
N ASP A 129 8.36 -19.76 21.31
CA ASP A 129 7.85 -20.45 20.13
C ASP A 129 8.20 -19.65 18.86
N ALA A 130 8.89 -20.31 17.93
CA ALA A 130 9.39 -19.68 16.72
C ALA A 130 8.24 -19.20 15.81
N ASP A 131 7.14 -19.96 15.70
CA ASP A 131 6.02 -19.61 14.82
C ASP A 131 5.24 -18.41 15.38
N GLN A 132 5.02 -18.36 16.70
CA GLN A 132 4.42 -17.21 17.37
C GLN A 132 5.28 -15.95 17.24
N LEU A 133 6.60 -16.06 17.41
CA LEU A 133 7.51 -14.93 17.24
C LEU A 133 7.45 -14.37 15.81
N ILE A 134 7.55 -15.24 14.81
CA ILE A 134 7.46 -14.86 13.39
C ILE A 134 6.13 -14.16 13.10
N GLY A 135 5.01 -14.76 13.53
CA GLY A 135 3.69 -14.19 13.28
C GLY A 135 3.45 -12.87 14.01
N ALA A 136 3.95 -12.72 15.24
CA ALA A 136 3.89 -11.47 15.99
C ALA A 136 4.73 -10.37 15.33
N ALA A 137 5.96 -10.70 14.92
CA ALA A 137 6.87 -9.78 14.23
C ALA A 137 6.26 -9.30 12.91
N GLY A 138 5.77 -10.22 12.07
CA GLY A 138 5.11 -9.88 10.80
C GLY A 138 3.85 -9.03 11.00
N SER A 139 3.06 -9.32 12.03
CA SER A 139 1.88 -8.52 12.39
C SER A 139 2.24 -7.09 12.79
N LEU A 140 3.27 -6.92 13.63
CA LEU A 140 3.78 -5.60 14.04
C LEU A 140 4.35 -4.82 12.86
N ALA A 141 5.05 -5.49 11.94
CA ALA A 141 5.57 -4.91 10.72
C ALA A 141 4.46 -4.41 9.79
N ASN A 142 3.43 -5.22 9.54
CA ASN A 142 2.28 -4.84 8.71
C ASN A 142 1.46 -3.67 9.29
N MET A 143 1.43 -3.53 10.61
CA MET A 143 0.83 -2.39 11.30
C MET A 143 1.79 -1.18 11.40
N HIS A 144 3.02 -1.30 10.93
CA HIS A 144 4.07 -0.28 11.02
C HIS A 144 4.36 0.21 12.46
N VAL A 145 4.32 -0.69 13.45
CA VAL A 145 4.59 -0.36 14.86
C VAL A 145 6.10 -0.21 15.10
N ARG A 146 6.63 1.00 14.85
CA ARG A 146 8.08 1.29 15.03
C ARG A 146 8.59 1.05 16.45
N GLN A 147 7.73 1.15 17.46
CA GLN A 147 8.08 0.87 18.86
C GLN A 147 8.50 -0.60 19.08
N ALA A 148 8.17 -1.50 18.14
CA ALA A 148 8.60 -2.90 18.20
C ALA A 148 10.06 -3.13 17.79
N ILE A 149 10.71 -2.18 17.11
CA ILE A 149 12.08 -2.33 16.61
C ILE A 149 13.07 -2.85 17.68
N PRO A 150 13.21 -2.22 18.87
CA PRO A 150 14.16 -2.71 19.87
C PRO A 150 13.83 -4.11 20.38
N ILE A 151 12.54 -4.47 20.45
CA ILE A 151 12.09 -5.81 20.87
C ILE A 151 12.50 -6.84 19.82
N LEU A 152 12.17 -6.62 18.55
CA LEU A 152 12.49 -7.55 17.46
C LEU A 152 13.99 -7.67 17.23
N ARG A 153 14.73 -6.56 17.35
CA ARG A 153 16.20 -6.54 17.25
C ARG A 153 16.83 -7.42 18.34
N ALA A 154 16.35 -7.35 19.58
CA ALA A 154 16.82 -8.20 20.66
C ALA A 154 16.56 -9.71 20.45
N ARG A 155 15.83 -10.11 19.41
CA ARG A 155 15.56 -11.51 19.05
C ARG A 155 16.35 -11.98 17.81
N LEU A 156 17.19 -11.13 17.22
CA LEU A 156 18.03 -11.49 16.07
C LEU A 156 19.13 -12.52 16.43
N ASP A 157 19.37 -12.76 17.71
CA ASP A 157 20.29 -13.78 18.23
C ASP A 157 19.69 -15.20 18.26
N SER A 158 18.45 -15.37 17.79
CA SER A 158 17.79 -16.68 17.72
C SER A 158 18.66 -17.72 17.02
N GLY A 159 18.74 -18.93 17.57
CA GLY A 159 19.41 -20.07 16.94
C GLY A 159 18.70 -20.62 15.69
N ASP A 160 17.46 -20.18 15.43
CA ASP A 160 16.66 -20.59 14.26
C ASP A 160 16.85 -19.61 13.09
N ASP A 161 17.43 -20.09 11.99
CA ASP A 161 17.69 -19.31 10.76
C ASP A 161 16.41 -18.68 10.20
N ARG A 162 15.29 -19.41 10.26
CA ARG A 162 13.98 -18.94 9.76
C ARG A 162 13.50 -17.75 10.58
N VAL A 163 13.61 -17.84 11.91
CA VAL A 163 13.26 -16.73 12.81
C VAL A 163 14.10 -15.50 12.48
N ARG A 164 15.42 -15.65 12.34
CA ARG A 164 16.30 -14.53 11.99
C ARG A 164 15.92 -13.90 10.65
N ALA A 165 15.61 -14.71 9.64
CA ALA A 165 15.19 -14.22 8.33
C ALA A 165 13.90 -13.40 8.36
N ASP A 166 12.87 -13.91 9.05
CA ASP A 166 11.59 -13.21 9.21
C ASP A 166 11.71 -11.94 10.07
N LEU A 167 12.60 -11.93 11.07
CA LEU A 167 12.91 -10.73 11.86
C LEU A 167 13.62 -9.68 11.01
N VAL A 168 14.60 -10.06 10.17
CA VAL A 168 15.24 -9.13 9.22
C VAL A 168 14.20 -8.53 8.28
N MET A 169 13.31 -9.37 7.72
CA MET A 169 12.23 -8.90 6.86
C MET A 169 11.32 -7.89 7.57
N SER A 170 10.89 -8.21 8.79
CA SER A 170 10.02 -7.37 9.61
C SER A 170 10.69 -6.03 9.98
N LEU A 171 11.97 -6.06 10.37
CA LEU A 171 12.76 -4.87 10.68
C LEU A 171 13.02 -4.00 9.45
N GLY A 172 13.16 -4.61 8.27
CA GLY A 172 13.20 -3.92 6.99
C GLY A 172 11.91 -3.14 6.70
N ILE A 173 10.74 -3.78 6.87
CA ILE A 173 9.42 -3.14 6.72
C ILE A 173 9.23 -2.00 7.74
N LEU A 174 9.73 -2.16 8.96
CA LEU A 174 9.72 -1.12 9.99
C LEU A 174 10.78 -0.01 9.77
N GLN A 175 11.58 -0.12 8.71
CA GLN A 175 12.65 0.83 8.36
C GLN A 175 13.68 1.03 9.48
N ALA A 176 14.16 -0.06 10.08
CA ALA A 176 15.13 -0.07 11.17
C ALA A 176 16.57 0.27 10.69
N ARG A 177 16.76 1.41 10.01
CA ARG A 177 18.02 1.83 9.36
C ARG A 177 19.20 1.98 10.33
N ASP A 178 18.94 2.32 11.59
CA ASP A 178 19.99 2.42 12.63
C ASP A 178 20.69 1.07 12.89
N TYR A 179 20.07 -0.04 12.46
CA TYR A 179 20.58 -1.40 12.65
C TYR A 179 21.05 -2.06 11.34
N THR A 180 21.19 -1.31 10.24
CA THR A 180 21.61 -1.86 8.94
C THR A 180 22.83 -2.80 9.03
N PRO A 181 23.95 -2.46 9.72
CA PRO A 181 25.11 -3.34 9.79
C PRO A 181 24.81 -4.70 10.46
N GLU A 182 23.97 -4.69 11.48
CA GLU A 182 23.54 -5.89 12.22
C GLU A 182 22.62 -6.76 11.35
N LEU A 183 21.68 -6.14 10.61
CA LEU A 183 20.79 -6.83 9.68
C LEU A 183 21.56 -7.50 8.53
N VAL A 184 22.55 -6.79 7.95
CA VAL A 184 23.42 -7.33 6.91
C VAL A 184 24.21 -8.51 7.46
N THR A 185 24.87 -8.35 8.61
CA THR A 185 25.65 -9.42 9.24
C THR A 185 24.79 -10.65 9.51
N THR A 186 23.59 -10.45 10.06
CA THR A 186 22.63 -11.53 10.34
C THR A 186 22.25 -12.26 9.05
N THR A 187 21.95 -11.52 7.99
CA THR A 187 21.51 -12.07 6.70
C THR A 187 22.61 -12.87 6.02
N LEU A 188 23.85 -12.39 6.03
CA LEU A 188 25.00 -13.07 5.44
C LEU A 188 25.33 -14.40 6.14
N GLY A 189 24.85 -14.60 7.37
CA GLY A 189 24.98 -15.86 8.11
C GLY A 189 23.85 -16.86 7.86
N LEU A 190 22.87 -16.55 7.00
CA LEU A 190 21.74 -17.43 6.70
C LEU A 190 22.04 -18.41 5.57
N LYS A 191 21.36 -19.55 5.60
CA LYS A 191 21.31 -20.50 4.47
C LYS A 191 20.63 -19.85 3.26
N PRO A 192 20.88 -20.33 2.03
CA PRO A 192 20.34 -19.71 0.82
C PRO A 192 18.80 -19.52 0.82
N GLU A 193 18.05 -20.47 1.37
CA GLU A 193 16.59 -20.44 1.44
C GLU A 193 16.08 -19.32 2.36
N ASP A 194 16.72 -19.16 3.52
CA ASP A 194 16.39 -18.14 4.51
C ASP A 194 16.96 -16.77 4.12
N PHE A 195 18.11 -16.75 3.45
CA PHE A 195 18.70 -15.56 2.83
C PHE A 195 17.74 -14.95 1.81
N TYR A 196 17.11 -15.78 0.95
CA TYR A 196 16.09 -15.33 0.00
C TYR A 196 14.90 -14.66 0.71
N ARG A 197 14.52 -15.11 1.90
CA ARG A 197 13.45 -14.44 2.67
C ARG A 197 13.92 -13.11 3.26
N ALA A 198 15.08 -13.12 3.91
CA ALA A 198 15.66 -11.94 4.55
C ALA A 198 15.95 -10.81 3.56
N ILE A 199 16.36 -11.15 2.33
CA ILE A 199 16.75 -10.16 1.31
C ILE A 199 15.60 -9.20 0.97
N HIS A 200 14.34 -9.68 1.01
CA HIS A 200 13.17 -8.85 0.78
C HIS A 200 13.03 -7.72 1.81
N GLY A 201 13.52 -7.91 3.04
CA GLY A 201 13.54 -6.85 4.06
C GLY A 201 14.33 -5.61 3.62
N PHE A 202 15.46 -5.80 2.93
CA PHE A 202 16.31 -4.70 2.49
C PHE A 202 15.66 -3.83 1.41
N ARG A 203 14.73 -4.39 0.63
CA ARG A 203 13.92 -3.62 -0.31
C ARG A 203 13.06 -2.58 0.41
N PHE A 204 12.51 -2.92 1.57
CA PHE A 204 11.72 -1.99 2.38
C PHE A 204 12.58 -1.07 3.26
N LEU A 205 13.77 -1.54 3.66
CA LEU A 205 14.73 -0.74 4.41
C LEU A 205 15.18 0.49 3.60
N GLY A 206 15.37 0.30 2.29
CA GLY A 206 15.69 1.38 1.36
C GLY A 206 17.10 1.94 1.53
N ASP A 207 18.01 1.18 2.13
CA ASP A 207 19.40 1.60 2.37
C ASP A 207 20.30 1.04 1.27
N PRO A 208 20.80 1.86 0.33
CA PRO A 208 21.60 1.37 -0.78
C PRO A 208 22.99 0.87 -0.34
N SER A 209 23.44 1.20 0.88
CA SER A 209 24.75 0.77 1.40
C SER A 209 24.86 -0.75 1.59
N VAL A 210 23.73 -1.47 1.61
CA VAL A 210 23.70 -2.93 1.77
C VAL A 210 24.07 -3.68 0.48
N VAL A 211 23.86 -3.05 -0.69
CA VAL A 211 23.99 -3.70 -2.00
C VAL A 211 25.39 -4.30 -2.23
N PRO A 212 26.52 -3.61 -1.94
CA PRO A 212 27.84 -4.20 -2.15
C PRO A 212 28.08 -5.47 -1.34
N ALA A 213 27.63 -5.51 -0.08
CA ALA A 213 27.80 -6.67 0.79
C ALA A 213 26.95 -7.86 0.32
N LEU A 214 25.68 -7.62 0.01
CA LEU A 214 24.78 -8.66 -0.51
C LEU A 214 25.24 -9.19 -1.87
N ARG A 215 25.66 -8.30 -2.78
CA ARG A 215 26.22 -8.68 -4.09
C ARG A 215 27.42 -9.58 -3.94
N LYS A 216 28.39 -9.19 -3.10
CA LYS A 216 29.60 -9.99 -2.85
C LYS A 216 29.26 -11.40 -2.36
N TYR A 217 28.25 -11.54 -1.52
CA TYR A 217 27.81 -12.85 -1.02
C TYR A 217 27.19 -13.70 -2.13
N VAL A 218 26.27 -13.14 -2.92
CA VAL A 218 25.62 -13.86 -4.02
C VAL A 218 26.62 -14.20 -5.14
N ASP A 219 27.61 -13.34 -5.40
CA ASP A 219 28.68 -13.62 -6.38
C ASP A 219 29.61 -14.76 -5.96
N ALA A 220 29.78 -14.99 -4.66
CA ALA A 220 30.54 -16.11 -4.14
C ALA A 220 29.79 -17.46 -4.21
N MET A 221 28.48 -17.45 -4.51
CA MET A 221 27.70 -18.67 -4.65
C MET A 221 28.04 -19.42 -5.95
N PRO A 222 27.89 -20.76 -5.99
CA PRO A 222 27.96 -21.51 -7.24
C PRO A 222 26.92 -21.01 -8.25
N ALA A 223 27.29 -21.06 -9.54
CA ALA A 223 26.36 -20.77 -10.63
C ALA A 223 25.15 -21.70 -10.54
N SER A 224 23.98 -21.13 -10.31
CA SER A 224 22.71 -21.83 -10.08
C SER A 224 21.55 -20.88 -10.36
N ASP A 225 20.36 -21.44 -10.57
CA ASP A 225 19.14 -20.64 -10.73
C ASP A 225 18.86 -19.80 -9.47
N MET A 226 19.16 -20.34 -8.29
CA MET A 226 19.06 -19.60 -7.02
C MET A 226 19.99 -18.38 -7.00
N ARG A 227 21.25 -18.53 -7.42
CA ARG A 227 22.18 -17.38 -7.53
C ARG A 227 21.63 -16.31 -8.48
N ASN A 228 21.13 -16.71 -9.64
CA ASN A 228 20.57 -15.77 -10.62
C ASN A 228 19.34 -15.03 -10.06
N LEU A 229 18.45 -15.76 -9.38
CA LEU A 229 17.28 -15.20 -8.70
C LEU A 229 17.68 -14.18 -7.63
N LEU A 230 18.63 -14.54 -6.77
CA LEU A 230 19.14 -13.66 -5.70
C LEU A 230 19.85 -12.43 -6.27
N MET A 231 20.62 -12.57 -7.35
CA MET A 231 21.21 -11.41 -8.03
C MET A 231 20.15 -10.46 -8.57
N GLY A 232 19.04 -10.99 -9.11
CA GLY A 232 17.88 -10.19 -9.47
C GLY A 232 17.35 -9.38 -8.29
N GLN A 233 17.19 -10.01 -7.11
CA GLN A 233 16.74 -9.32 -5.89
C GLN A 233 17.73 -8.26 -5.40
N VAL A 234 19.04 -8.53 -5.40
CA VAL A 234 20.07 -7.55 -5.01
C VAL A 234 20.03 -6.33 -5.92
N ASN A 235 19.89 -6.54 -7.23
CA ASN A 235 19.79 -5.45 -8.20
C ASN A 235 18.50 -4.63 -7.96
N ASP A 236 17.36 -5.30 -7.73
CA ASP A 236 16.09 -4.63 -7.43
C ASP A 236 16.18 -3.78 -6.14
N ILE A 237 16.88 -4.26 -5.11
CA ILE A 237 17.13 -3.48 -3.89
C ILE A 237 17.92 -2.23 -4.21
N GLY A 238 18.98 -2.35 -5.02
CA GLY A 238 19.78 -1.19 -5.43
C GLY A 238 18.93 -0.15 -6.17
N VAL A 239 18.05 -0.58 -7.07
CA VAL A 239 17.14 0.33 -7.78
C VAL A 239 16.16 1.00 -6.82
N VAL A 240 15.47 0.23 -5.97
CA VAL A 240 14.45 0.76 -5.05
C VAL A 240 15.06 1.68 -3.99
N ALA A 241 16.18 1.28 -3.39
CA ALA A 241 16.85 2.05 -2.34
C ALA A 241 17.38 3.38 -2.87
N ASN A 242 18.03 3.36 -4.04
CA ASN A 242 18.46 4.59 -4.70
C ASN A 242 17.26 5.47 -5.10
N PHE A 243 16.16 4.88 -5.59
CA PHE A 243 14.97 5.66 -5.90
C PHE A 243 14.38 6.34 -4.65
N GLN A 244 14.21 5.60 -3.55
CA GLN A 244 13.68 6.12 -2.29
C GLN A 244 14.58 7.22 -1.71
N ALA A 245 15.89 7.02 -1.70
CA ALA A 245 16.84 8.04 -1.29
C ALA A 245 16.72 9.31 -2.14
N GLY A 246 16.50 9.15 -3.46
CA GLY A 246 16.18 10.25 -4.36
C GLY A 246 14.98 11.06 -3.89
N ILE A 247 13.84 10.40 -3.68
CA ILE A 247 12.59 11.03 -3.25
C ILE A 247 12.72 11.71 -1.87
N GLU A 248 13.36 11.06 -0.90
CA GLU A 248 13.58 11.62 0.44
C GLU A 248 14.39 12.93 0.36
N GLN A 249 15.47 12.95 -0.42
CA GLN A 249 16.29 14.15 -0.58
C GLN A 249 15.56 15.25 -1.36
N LYS A 250 14.75 14.89 -2.37
CA LYS A 250 13.88 15.84 -3.08
C LYS A 250 12.92 16.54 -2.13
N ASN A 251 12.27 15.78 -1.24
CA ASN A 251 11.33 16.30 -0.25
C ASN A 251 12.00 17.10 0.86
N GLY A 252 13.23 16.74 1.23
CA GLY A 252 14.07 17.50 2.16
C GLY A 252 14.69 18.78 1.58
N GLY A 253 14.50 19.07 0.29
CA GLY A 253 15.05 20.24 -0.39
C GLY A 253 16.51 20.08 -0.86
N PHE A 254 17.12 18.90 -0.69
CA PHE A 254 18.49 18.59 -1.08
C PHE A 254 18.58 18.07 -2.52
N ARG A 255 18.32 18.95 -3.49
CA ARG A 255 18.23 18.59 -4.92
C ARG A 255 19.47 17.86 -5.48
N PRO A 256 20.73 18.29 -5.23
CA PRO A 256 21.90 17.63 -5.84
C PRO A 256 22.04 16.16 -5.45
N TRP A 257 21.67 15.81 -4.21
CA TRP A 257 21.71 14.42 -3.75
C TRP A 257 20.59 13.59 -4.36
N SER A 258 19.39 14.17 -4.47
CA SER A 258 18.26 13.53 -5.16
C SER A 258 18.62 13.11 -6.59
N GLU A 259 19.26 13.99 -7.35
CA GLU A 259 19.68 13.69 -8.73
C GLU A 259 20.69 12.53 -8.77
N SER A 260 21.71 12.56 -7.89
CA SER A 260 22.71 11.49 -7.83
C SER A 260 22.09 10.13 -7.53
N PHE A 261 21.12 10.08 -6.61
CA PHE A 261 20.42 8.86 -6.25
C PHE A 261 19.53 8.33 -7.38
N LEU A 262 18.76 9.20 -8.06
CA LEU A 262 17.93 8.78 -9.19
C LEU A 262 18.78 8.26 -10.37
N ARG A 263 19.92 8.90 -10.65
CA ARG A 263 20.89 8.40 -11.65
C ARG A 263 21.45 7.03 -11.25
N ALA A 264 21.84 6.84 -10.00
CA ALA A 264 22.31 5.55 -9.51
C ALA A 264 21.23 4.45 -9.62
N ALA A 265 19.96 4.78 -9.36
CA ALA A 265 18.83 3.86 -9.55
C ALA A 265 18.68 3.44 -11.03
N ILE A 266 18.78 4.42 -11.94
CA ILE A 266 18.71 4.19 -13.39
C ILE A 266 19.88 3.32 -13.85
N ASP A 267 21.11 3.67 -13.50
CA ASP A 267 22.32 2.96 -13.91
C ASP A 267 22.31 1.51 -13.41
N GLU A 268 21.86 1.29 -12.17
CA GLU A 268 21.68 -0.05 -11.61
C GLU A 268 20.61 -0.85 -12.38
N GLY A 269 19.45 -0.23 -12.63
CA GLY A 269 18.36 -0.86 -13.37
C GLY A 269 18.75 -1.24 -14.79
N VAL A 270 19.46 -0.35 -15.50
CA VAL A 270 19.98 -0.59 -16.85
C VAL A 270 21.01 -1.71 -16.85
N ARG A 271 21.97 -1.70 -15.91
CA ARG A 271 23.00 -2.73 -15.79
C ARG A 271 22.40 -4.11 -15.50
N ALA A 272 21.34 -4.15 -14.71
CA ALA A 272 20.60 -5.37 -14.41
C ALA A 272 19.69 -5.85 -15.55
N GLY A 273 19.55 -5.07 -16.63
CA GLY A 273 18.56 -5.34 -17.68
C GLY A 273 17.12 -5.26 -17.18
N SER A 274 16.88 -4.54 -16.08
CA SER A 274 15.57 -4.46 -15.43
C SER A 274 14.63 -3.59 -16.25
N SER A 275 13.49 -4.16 -16.64
CA SER A 275 12.34 -3.42 -17.17
C SER A 275 11.34 -3.08 -16.06
N ALA A 276 11.74 -3.14 -14.78
CA ALA A 276 10.83 -2.92 -13.68
C ALA A 276 10.22 -1.50 -13.73
N PRO A 277 8.92 -1.33 -13.41
CA PRO A 277 8.25 -0.02 -13.43
C PRO A 277 8.97 1.07 -12.63
N ILE A 278 9.66 0.69 -11.55
CA ILE A 278 10.44 1.59 -10.70
C ILE A 278 11.60 2.27 -11.44
N VAL A 279 12.20 1.63 -12.45
CA VAL A 279 13.24 2.25 -13.30
C VAL A 279 12.61 3.37 -14.14
N GLY A 280 11.41 3.14 -14.68
CA GLY A 280 10.66 4.18 -15.38
C GLY A 280 10.25 5.33 -14.46
N GLU A 281 9.90 5.05 -13.20
CA GLU A 281 9.65 6.08 -12.18
C GLU A 281 10.91 6.90 -11.88
N ALA A 282 12.07 6.26 -11.77
CA ALA A 282 13.34 6.96 -11.59
C ALA A 282 13.65 7.91 -12.76
N TYR A 283 13.44 7.45 -14.01
CA TYR A 283 13.56 8.30 -15.19
C TYR A 283 12.59 9.48 -15.17
N TYR A 284 11.32 9.25 -14.82
CA TYR A 284 10.31 10.29 -14.74
C TYR A 284 10.64 11.35 -13.68
N GLU A 285 11.02 10.92 -12.47
CA GLU A 285 11.35 11.82 -11.37
C GLU A 285 12.60 12.66 -11.67
N LEU A 286 13.61 12.06 -12.30
CA LEU A 286 14.80 12.78 -12.76
C LEU A 286 14.46 13.75 -13.90
N GLY A 287 13.56 13.36 -14.82
CA GLY A 287 13.06 14.22 -15.88
C GLY A 287 12.32 15.45 -15.33
N ASP A 288 11.47 15.27 -14.32
CA ASP A 288 10.76 16.38 -13.67
C ASP A 288 11.73 17.31 -12.94
N MET A 289 12.80 16.78 -12.34
CA MET A 289 13.87 17.60 -11.78
C MET A 289 14.58 18.42 -12.86
N CYS A 290 15.06 17.78 -13.94
CA CYS A 290 15.70 18.48 -15.07
C CYS A 290 14.79 19.57 -15.65
N ARG A 291 13.49 19.30 -15.78
CA ARG A 291 12.50 20.28 -16.26
C ARG A 291 12.43 21.51 -15.35
N ARG A 292 12.34 21.31 -14.02
CA ARG A 292 12.29 22.41 -13.04
C ARG A 292 13.58 23.23 -13.00
N ASP A 293 14.70 22.63 -13.38
CA ASP A 293 16.00 23.30 -13.46
C ASP A 293 16.27 23.92 -14.85
N GLY A 294 15.28 23.90 -15.77
CA GLY A 294 15.40 24.46 -17.13
C GLY A 294 16.20 23.58 -18.11
N ARG A 295 16.61 22.38 -17.72
CA ARG A 295 17.32 21.39 -18.56
C ARG A 295 16.33 20.62 -19.44
N LEU A 296 15.62 21.33 -20.31
CA LEU A 296 14.47 20.80 -21.07
C LEU A 296 14.84 19.65 -22.02
N ASP A 297 15.97 19.72 -22.72
CA ASP A 297 16.40 18.68 -23.66
C ASP A 297 16.65 17.33 -22.96
N GLU A 298 17.32 17.40 -21.81
CA GLU A 298 17.59 16.24 -20.98
C GLU A 298 16.30 15.69 -20.36
N ALA A 299 15.42 16.57 -19.87
CA ALA A 299 14.11 16.19 -19.36
C ALA A 299 13.30 15.42 -20.42
N GLY A 300 13.26 15.92 -21.66
CA GLY A 300 12.57 15.25 -22.78
C GLY A 300 13.11 13.85 -23.06
N THR A 301 14.44 13.71 -23.02
CA THR A 301 15.11 12.41 -23.19
C THR A 301 14.75 11.44 -22.06
N LEU A 302 14.78 11.90 -20.81
CA LEU A 302 14.45 11.10 -19.63
C LEU A 302 12.98 10.64 -19.65
N PHE A 303 12.04 11.52 -19.99
CA PHE A 303 10.63 11.14 -20.12
C PHE A 303 10.40 10.11 -21.23
N ALA A 304 11.13 10.22 -22.35
CA ALA A 304 11.04 9.22 -23.41
C ALA A 304 11.54 7.84 -22.96
N ARG A 305 12.59 7.80 -22.14
CA ARG A 305 13.07 6.55 -21.54
C ARG A 305 12.09 5.99 -20.51
N ALA A 306 11.48 6.83 -19.68
CA ALA A 306 10.45 6.40 -18.73
C ALA A 306 9.30 5.66 -19.43
N GLU A 307 8.78 6.23 -20.53
CA GLU A 307 7.73 5.60 -21.33
C GLU A 307 8.19 4.28 -21.95
N GLU A 308 9.40 4.25 -22.51
CA GLU A 308 9.95 3.03 -23.11
C GLU A 308 9.99 1.88 -22.10
N VAL A 309 10.48 2.15 -20.88
CA VAL A 309 10.52 1.17 -19.79
C VAL A 309 9.10 0.73 -19.43
N TRP A 310 8.20 1.67 -19.18
CA TRP A 310 6.84 1.32 -18.76
C TRP A 310 6.06 0.53 -19.81
N ARG A 311 6.18 0.89 -21.09
CA ARG A 311 5.58 0.16 -22.21
C ARG A 311 6.07 -1.29 -22.31
N LYS A 312 7.32 -1.56 -21.93
CA LYS A 312 7.86 -2.93 -21.87
C LYS A 312 7.44 -3.69 -20.61
N SER A 313 7.08 -2.99 -19.53
CA SER A 313 6.89 -3.57 -18.21
C SER A 313 5.51 -4.22 -17.98
N LEU A 314 4.43 -3.76 -18.64
CA LEU A 314 3.03 -4.29 -18.75
C LEU A 314 2.07 -3.10 -19.04
N PRO A 315 0.81 -3.30 -19.50
CA PRO A 315 -0.04 -2.19 -19.94
C PRO A 315 -0.30 -1.25 -18.77
N LEU A 316 0.21 -0.03 -18.88
CA LEU A 316 -0.05 1.07 -17.96
C LEU A 316 -1.56 1.14 -17.74
N GLY A 317 -2.01 1.18 -16.47
CA GLY A 317 -3.32 1.77 -16.21
C GLY A 317 -3.34 3.16 -16.82
N ASP A 318 -4.45 3.55 -17.47
CA ASP A 318 -4.57 4.70 -18.37
C ASP A 318 -3.96 6.02 -17.83
N GLY A 319 -3.85 6.18 -16.51
CA GLY A 319 -3.38 7.40 -15.89
C GLY A 319 -1.92 7.79 -16.07
N LYS A 320 -0.98 6.84 -16.04
CA LYS A 320 0.46 7.18 -16.15
C LYS A 320 0.86 7.58 -17.58
N HIS A 321 0.15 7.08 -18.61
CA HIS A 321 0.33 7.55 -19.99
C HIS A 321 -0.08 9.02 -20.14
N VAL A 322 -1.19 9.40 -19.50
CA VAL A 322 -1.69 10.79 -19.51
C VAL A 322 -0.69 11.73 -18.84
N ASP A 323 -0.17 11.37 -17.66
CA ASP A 323 0.86 12.18 -16.97
C ASP A 323 2.12 12.39 -17.83
N LEU A 324 2.57 11.36 -18.54
CA LEU A 324 3.71 11.46 -19.46
C LEU A 324 3.45 12.37 -20.65
N GLU A 325 2.29 12.24 -21.29
CA GLU A 325 1.94 13.09 -22.45
C GLU A 325 1.75 14.55 -22.04
N ILE A 326 1.16 14.81 -20.87
CA ILE A 326 1.09 16.15 -20.27
C ILE A 326 2.50 16.71 -20.10
N VAL A 327 3.38 15.96 -19.43
CA VAL A 327 4.73 16.46 -19.13
C VAL A 327 5.57 16.64 -20.40
N ARG A 328 5.38 15.80 -21.43
CA ARG A 328 6.00 16.00 -22.75
C ARG A 328 5.46 17.19 -23.50
N ALA A 329 4.16 17.46 -23.42
CA ALA A 329 3.58 18.66 -24.00
C ALA A 329 4.19 19.90 -23.35
N LEU A 330 4.38 19.88 -22.02
CA LEU A 330 5.02 20.95 -21.27
C LEU A 330 6.50 21.15 -21.64
N VAL A 331 7.27 20.08 -21.80
CA VAL A 331 8.68 20.18 -22.24
C VAL A 331 8.79 20.71 -23.67
N ARG A 332 7.91 20.26 -24.58
CA ARG A 332 7.85 20.77 -25.96
C ARG A 332 7.48 22.24 -26.02
N ASP A 333 6.54 22.68 -25.18
CA ASP A 333 6.03 24.05 -25.18
C ASP A 333 6.94 25.02 -24.40
N ALA A 334 7.61 24.58 -23.33
CA ALA A 334 8.58 25.39 -22.58
C ALA A 334 9.83 25.78 -23.40
N GLY A 335 10.06 25.14 -24.55
CA GLY A 335 10.98 25.65 -25.58
C GLY A 335 10.52 26.95 -26.27
N GLY A 336 9.31 27.45 -25.93
CA GLY A 336 8.70 28.67 -26.48
C GLY A 336 7.70 29.42 -25.59
N THR A 337 7.25 28.90 -24.44
CA THR A 337 6.29 29.55 -23.52
C THR A 337 6.81 29.75 -22.09
N ASP A 338 6.20 30.71 -21.38
CA ASP A 338 6.49 31.12 -20.00
C ASP A 338 6.45 29.92 -19.01
N PRO A 339 7.53 29.62 -18.28
CA PRO A 339 7.60 28.55 -17.28
C PRO A 339 6.47 28.58 -16.24
N ALA A 340 5.97 29.76 -15.87
CA ALA A 340 4.87 29.89 -14.91
C ALA A 340 3.53 29.38 -15.47
N LEU A 341 3.37 29.41 -16.80
CA LEU A 341 2.19 28.88 -17.49
C LEU A 341 2.28 27.35 -17.59
N ALA A 342 3.47 26.82 -17.88
CA ALA A 342 3.72 25.38 -17.94
C ALA A 342 3.43 24.67 -16.60
N ASP A 343 3.85 25.26 -15.47
CA ASP A 343 3.56 24.68 -14.15
C ASP A 343 2.05 24.72 -13.80
N LYS A 344 1.33 25.77 -14.21
CA LYS A 344 -0.13 25.84 -14.06
C LYS A 344 -0.85 24.77 -14.89
N PHE A 345 -0.38 24.51 -16.11
CA PHE A 345 -0.90 23.44 -16.97
C PHE A 345 -0.63 22.04 -16.38
N ALA A 346 0.58 21.80 -15.85
CA ALA A 346 0.93 20.53 -15.19
C ALA A 346 0.00 20.25 -14.01
N TYR A 347 -0.22 21.26 -13.17
CA TYR A 347 -1.12 21.19 -12.03
C TYR A 347 -2.56 20.90 -12.48
N PHE A 348 -3.03 21.58 -13.53
CA PHE A 348 -4.39 21.45 -14.01
C PHE A 348 -4.68 20.10 -14.65
N ALA A 349 -3.77 19.58 -15.46
CA ALA A 349 -3.96 18.30 -16.12
C ALA A 349 -3.91 17.13 -15.12
N ARG A 350 -3.11 17.24 -14.04
CA ARG A 350 -3.18 16.34 -12.88
C ARG A 350 -4.51 16.45 -12.13
N LEU A 351 -5.04 17.66 -11.97
CA LEU A 351 -6.32 17.91 -11.29
C LEU A 351 -7.50 17.34 -12.09
N LEU A 352 -7.48 17.47 -13.42
CA LEU A 352 -8.47 16.91 -14.33
C LEU A 352 -8.38 15.39 -14.43
N HIS A 353 -7.17 14.83 -14.39
CA HIS A 353 -6.99 13.38 -14.37
C HIS A 353 -7.47 12.76 -13.04
N ALA A 354 -7.24 13.45 -11.92
CA ALA A 354 -7.71 13.02 -10.60
C ALA A 354 -9.24 13.22 -10.41
N ALA A 355 -9.87 14.10 -11.19
CA ALA A 355 -11.30 14.33 -11.14
C ALA A 355 -12.04 13.34 -12.04
N ARG A 356 -12.95 12.54 -11.46
CA ARG A 356 -13.96 11.82 -12.26
C ARG A 356 -14.69 12.81 -13.18
N PRO A 357 -15.19 12.38 -14.36
CA PRO A 357 -15.92 13.25 -15.29
C PRO A 357 -17.02 14.09 -14.62
N GLU A 358 -17.63 13.53 -13.57
CA GLU A 358 -18.67 14.14 -12.73
C GLU A 358 -18.22 15.44 -12.01
N ARG A 359 -16.94 15.58 -11.66
CA ARG A 359 -16.40 16.74 -10.92
C ARG A 359 -15.77 17.82 -11.79
N ARG A 360 -15.63 17.56 -13.09
CA ARG A 360 -15.04 18.51 -14.04
C ARG A 360 -15.77 19.85 -14.05
N ASN A 361 -17.10 19.83 -14.13
CA ASN A 361 -17.91 21.04 -14.16
C ASN A 361 -17.83 21.84 -12.85
N GLU A 362 -17.65 21.17 -11.71
CA GLU A 362 -17.47 21.83 -10.40
C GLU A 362 -16.13 22.58 -10.36
N ILE A 363 -15.06 21.95 -10.84
CA ILE A 363 -13.71 22.55 -10.91
C ILE A 363 -13.69 23.73 -11.88
N GLU A 364 -14.23 23.56 -13.09
CA GLU A 364 -14.31 24.64 -14.09
C GLU A 364 -15.15 25.83 -13.60
N SER A 365 -16.17 25.57 -12.75
CA SER A 365 -16.97 26.65 -12.12
C SER A 365 -16.22 27.42 -11.02
N ARG A 366 -15.34 26.74 -10.29
CA ARG A 366 -14.56 27.32 -9.19
C ARG A 366 -13.36 28.13 -9.67
N PHE A 367 -12.88 27.86 -10.88
CA PHE A 367 -11.68 28.47 -11.44
C PHE A 367 -11.92 28.83 -12.92
N PRO A 368 -12.70 29.88 -13.21
CA PRO A 368 -13.13 30.23 -14.57
C PRO A 368 -11.99 30.59 -15.53
N GLU A 369 -10.86 31.09 -15.03
CA GLU A 369 -9.62 31.32 -15.79
C GLU A 369 -9.03 30.03 -16.41
N LEU A 370 -9.39 28.86 -15.86
CA LEU A 370 -8.96 27.57 -16.39
C LEU A 370 -9.74 27.17 -17.65
N ARG A 371 -10.95 27.70 -17.84
CA ARG A 371 -11.76 27.49 -19.05
C ARG A 371 -11.08 28.08 -20.28
N GLU A 372 -10.59 29.31 -20.16
CA GLU A 372 -9.87 29.99 -21.23
C GLU A 372 -8.57 29.24 -21.60
N THR A 373 -7.90 28.71 -20.58
CA THR A 373 -6.68 27.88 -20.73
C THR A 373 -6.99 26.57 -21.48
N PHE A 374 -8.12 25.93 -21.17
CA PHE A 374 -8.59 24.72 -21.85
C PHE A 374 -9.01 24.99 -23.31
N GLU A 375 -9.68 26.12 -23.56
CA GLU A 375 -10.08 26.54 -24.91
C GLU A 375 -8.85 26.84 -25.77
N ARG A 376 -7.84 27.54 -25.24
CA ARG A 376 -6.55 27.77 -25.92
C ARG A 376 -5.84 26.46 -26.26
N TYR A 377 -5.85 25.48 -25.35
CA TYR A 377 -5.25 24.16 -25.60
C TYR A 377 -6.04 23.34 -26.63
N THR A 378 -7.37 23.40 -26.59
CA THR A 378 -8.25 22.76 -27.59
C THR A 378 -8.00 23.35 -28.97
N VAL A 379 -7.83 24.67 -29.06
CA VAL A 379 -7.42 25.35 -30.29
C VAL A 379 -6.02 24.89 -30.70
N TYR A 380 -5.05 24.87 -29.79
CA TYR A 380 -3.68 24.45 -30.08
C TYR A 380 -3.59 23.01 -30.62
N CYS A 381 -4.29 22.04 -30.02
CA CYS A 381 -4.29 20.66 -30.51
C CYS A 381 -4.95 20.54 -31.90
N ARG A 382 -6.01 21.32 -32.18
CA ARG A 382 -6.60 21.41 -33.52
C ARG A 382 -5.67 22.05 -34.53
N THR A 383 -5.02 23.15 -34.18
CA THR A 383 -4.17 23.93 -35.10
C THR A 383 -2.89 23.17 -35.46
N ASN A 384 -2.31 22.44 -34.51
CA ASN A 384 -1.08 21.68 -34.73
C ASN A 384 -1.32 20.24 -35.23
N LYS A 385 -2.57 19.87 -35.55
CA LYS A 385 -2.96 18.53 -36.06
C LYS A 385 -2.36 17.38 -35.24
N LEU A 386 -2.31 17.54 -33.92
CA LEU A 386 -1.80 16.49 -33.03
C LEU A 386 -2.88 15.41 -32.90
N VAL A 387 -2.89 14.47 -33.85
CA VAL A 387 -3.93 13.43 -33.99
C VAL A 387 -4.12 12.63 -32.70
N ALA A 388 -3.04 12.32 -31.98
CA ALA A 388 -3.11 11.65 -30.68
C ALA A 388 -3.76 12.53 -29.60
N CYS A 389 -3.39 13.81 -29.50
CA CYS A 389 -4.03 14.77 -28.58
C CYS A 389 -5.54 14.90 -28.88
N GLN A 390 -5.91 14.98 -30.16
CA GLN A 390 -7.29 15.11 -30.59
C GLN A 390 -8.11 13.85 -30.26
N GLN A 391 -7.55 12.66 -30.47
CA GLN A 391 -8.21 11.38 -30.17
C GLN A 391 -8.42 11.15 -28.66
N ASP A 392 -7.44 11.51 -27.83
CA ASP A 392 -7.56 11.38 -26.37
C ASP A 392 -8.50 12.44 -25.79
N LEU A 393 -8.48 13.66 -26.33
CA LEU A 393 -9.44 14.72 -25.99
C LEU A 393 -10.87 14.30 -26.39
N ASP A 394 -11.05 13.76 -27.59
CA ASP A 394 -12.34 13.30 -28.07
C ASP A 394 -12.84 12.10 -27.25
N ARG A 395 -11.97 11.16 -26.85
CA ARG A 395 -12.32 10.06 -25.91
C ARG A 395 -12.76 10.56 -24.53
N LEU A 396 -12.01 11.50 -23.94
CA LEU A 396 -12.35 12.11 -22.66
C LEU A 396 -13.65 12.91 -22.71
N LEU A 397 -14.02 13.43 -23.88
CA LEU A 397 -15.24 14.22 -24.09
C LEU A 397 -16.46 13.38 -24.47
N SER A 398 -16.28 12.15 -24.98
CA SER A 398 -17.37 11.36 -25.60
C SER A 398 -18.03 10.32 -24.71
N ASP A 399 -17.53 10.05 -23.49
CA ASP A 399 -18.18 9.05 -22.61
C ASP A 399 -18.30 9.45 -21.13
N PRO A 400 -19.47 10.00 -20.70
CA PRO A 400 -19.76 10.28 -19.30
C PRO A 400 -20.35 9.09 -18.51
N LYS A 401 -20.57 7.90 -19.10
CA LYS A 401 -21.47 6.88 -18.48
C LYS A 401 -21.02 5.41 -18.51
N SER A 402 -19.90 5.01 -19.11
CA SER A 402 -19.55 3.57 -19.20
C SER A 402 -18.99 2.88 -17.94
N GLY A 403 -19.06 3.51 -16.75
CA GLY A 403 -18.61 2.90 -15.49
C GLY A 403 -19.61 1.94 -14.80
N ALA A 404 -20.79 1.69 -15.37
CA ALA A 404 -21.78 0.78 -14.78
C ALA A 404 -22.30 -0.19 -15.85
N THR A 405 -21.61 -1.30 -16.05
CA THR A 405 -22.16 -2.44 -16.78
C THR A 405 -22.91 -3.35 -15.83
N ASP A 406 -24.24 -3.29 -15.93
CA ASP A 406 -25.14 -4.39 -15.57
C ASP A 406 -24.78 -5.65 -16.36
N LEU A 407 -24.67 -6.78 -15.65
CA LEU A 407 -24.58 -8.12 -16.26
C LEU A 407 -25.90 -8.47 -16.95
N PRO A 408 -25.90 -9.06 -18.16
CA PRO A 408 -27.12 -9.46 -18.82
C PRO A 408 -27.77 -10.66 -18.12
N SER A 409 -29.07 -10.53 -17.84
CA SER A 409 -29.88 -11.62 -17.29
C SER A 409 -29.98 -12.78 -18.27
N VAL A 410 -29.65 -13.97 -17.79
CA VAL A 410 -29.84 -15.22 -18.52
C VAL A 410 -31.34 -15.50 -18.57
N LYS A 411 -31.90 -15.47 -19.78
CA LYS A 411 -33.26 -15.93 -20.06
C LYS A 411 -33.35 -17.44 -19.81
N SER A 412 -34.26 -17.82 -18.90
CA SER A 412 -34.75 -19.18 -18.74
C SER A 412 -35.51 -19.61 -19.99
N GLY A 413 -34.89 -20.43 -20.83
CA GLY A 413 -35.57 -21.18 -21.89
C GLY A 413 -35.96 -22.56 -21.37
N GLY A 414 -37.22 -22.74 -21.00
CA GLY A 414 -37.81 -24.07 -20.88
C GLY A 414 -38.20 -24.57 -22.27
N HIS A 415 -37.93 -25.85 -22.56
CA HIS A 415 -38.72 -26.66 -23.50
C HIS A 415 -38.66 -28.12 -23.05
N ALA A 416 -39.85 -28.71 -22.98
CA ALA A 416 -40.09 -30.11 -22.73
C ALA A 416 -39.82 -30.95 -23.99
N ARG A 417 -39.21 -32.11 -23.80
CA ARG A 417 -39.70 -33.42 -24.23
C ARG A 417 -39.00 -34.51 -23.45
#